data_AF-A0ABD2KMJ0-F1
#
_entry.id   AF-A0ABD2KMJ0-F1
#
_cell.length_a   1.000
_cell.length_b   1.000
_cell.length_c   1.000
_cell.angle_alpha   90.00
_cell.angle_beta   90.00
_cell.angle_gamma   90.00
#
_symmetry.space_group_name_H-M   'P 1'
#
loop_
_entity.id
_entity.type
_entity.pdbx_description
1 polymer ?
#
loop_
_entity_poly.entity_id
_entity_poly.type
_entity_poly.pdbx_seq_one_letter_code
_entity_poly.pdbx_strand_id
1 'polypeptide(L)'
;MVAQALAKAAEITVKFLADSEDGVDILAKIAQRQMEMGQFLAAGETFLLANKPTESIEALLEAHEWAKAKRVAEELVPELETVVEERYRDFLRSHGRIGELADVDAVGAIDLLVETGQWEKALQTAKQQNHRPLLDKYLSVYTAQLLASGNYGDALDALQKYGISTHKQMREICEQIVEKVINDRQQEFLTLAKLRDVLFDLCQQIQSENSQFDALTAKQIQNHLYLAHFCVLRNAFDKIKEQLQNEGKTVPTELQTLALRLGISQLRYIEPLRADKAFYEAGNACRLYGGVDYEGMAFTLLSHYLDVVDAIEEDDPNLVDNSIFDGTDVPISYALPRNKFLTPQEHEEVKEWVLAASVGQNVELEQKVLKMDERNCYEASTVDNDGNLYSVCSISGYPLIDEARELGNGLMADHWAWTSFSALANTIPTDELYDVRAFLAKWSS
;
A
#
# COMPACT_ATOMS: atom_id res chain seq x y z
N MET A 1 -57.48 -13.37 29.11
CA MET A 1 -58.28 -12.81 30.22
C MET A 1 -57.46 -11.96 31.18
N VAL A 2 -56.41 -12.49 31.82
CA VAL A 2 -55.64 -11.72 32.83
C VAL A 2 -54.93 -10.48 32.25
N ALA A 3 -54.34 -10.58 31.06
CA ALA A 3 -53.73 -9.44 30.35
C ALA A 3 -54.72 -8.27 30.11
N GLN A 4 -55.90 -8.59 29.59
CA GLN A 4 -56.96 -7.61 29.33
C GLN A 4 -57.53 -7.03 30.63
N ALA A 5 -57.60 -7.83 31.70
CA ALA A 5 -58.01 -7.36 33.02
C ALA A 5 -56.99 -6.37 33.61
N LEU A 6 -55.68 -6.64 33.45
CA LEU A 6 -54.61 -5.72 33.89
C LEU A 6 -54.61 -4.41 33.10
N ALA A 7 -54.77 -4.47 31.78
CA ALA A 7 -54.90 -3.25 30.96
C ALA A 7 -56.13 -2.42 31.34
N LYS A 8 -57.27 -3.07 31.60
CA LYS A 8 -58.48 -2.38 32.05
C LYS A 8 -58.33 -1.82 33.46
N ALA A 9 -57.64 -2.53 34.34
CA ALA A 9 -57.33 -2.04 35.69
C ALA A 9 -56.44 -0.79 35.62
N ALA A 10 -55.39 -0.80 34.80
CA ALA A 10 -54.54 0.39 34.58
C ALA A 10 -55.36 1.58 34.06
N GLU A 11 -56.20 1.38 33.05
CA GLU A 11 -57.06 2.43 32.48
C GLU A 11 -58.00 3.04 33.53
N ILE A 12 -58.63 2.20 34.37
CA ILE A 12 -59.52 2.65 35.44
C ILE A 12 -58.72 3.43 36.51
N THR A 13 -57.56 2.92 36.92
CA THR A 13 -56.72 3.58 37.91
C THR A 13 -56.25 4.95 37.42
N VAL A 14 -55.80 5.06 36.16
CA VAL A 14 -55.47 6.36 35.56
C VAL A 14 -56.69 7.28 35.54
N LYS A 15 -57.86 6.78 35.12
CA LYS A 15 -59.05 7.61 34.95
C LYS A 15 -59.60 8.18 36.26
N PHE A 16 -59.46 7.46 37.37
CA PHE A 16 -60.11 7.82 38.64
C PHE A 16 -59.15 8.14 39.78
N LEU A 17 -57.87 7.77 39.67
CA LEU A 17 -56.90 7.83 40.76
C LEU A 17 -55.53 8.41 40.33
N ALA A 18 -55.40 8.98 39.13
CA ALA A 18 -54.11 9.45 38.57
C ALA A 18 -53.29 10.36 39.50
N ASP A 19 -53.94 11.20 40.31
CA ASP A 19 -53.28 12.19 41.16
C ASP A 19 -53.15 11.75 42.63
N SER A 20 -53.50 10.49 42.95
CA SER A 20 -53.43 9.96 44.32
C SER A 20 -52.22 9.05 44.52
N GLU A 21 -51.58 9.11 45.69
CA GLU A 21 -50.48 8.19 46.07
C GLU A 21 -50.93 6.72 45.96
N ASP A 22 -52.18 6.41 46.35
CA ASP A 22 -52.77 5.07 46.21
C ASP A 22 -52.85 4.63 44.74
N GLY A 23 -53.15 5.55 43.82
CA GLY A 23 -53.21 5.28 42.39
C GLY A 23 -51.85 4.93 41.80
N VAL A 24 -50.80 5.65 42.19
CA VAL A 24 -49.42 5.39 41.79
C VAL A 24 -48.95 4.00 42.25
N ASP A 25 -49.23 3.63 43.50
CA ASP A 25 -48.89 2.32 44.06
C ASP A 25 -49.64 1.17 43.38
N ILE A 26 -50.91 1.38 43.04
CA ILE A 26 -51.71 0.39 42.29
C ILE A 26 -51.13 0.21 40.87
N LEU A 27 -50.79 1.31 40.18
CA LEU A 27 -50.17 1.26 38.85
C LEU A 27 -48.83 0.53 38.88
N ALA A 28 -47.98 0.78 39.89
CA ALA A 28 -46.71 0.07 40.06
C ALA A 28 -46.91 -1.45 40.24
N LYS A 29 -47.91 -1.87 41.03
CA LYS A 29 -48.24 -3.30 41.20
C LYS A 29 -48.80 -3.93 39.93
N ILE A 30 -49.61 -3.19 39.17
CA ILE A 30 -50.12 -3.64 37.87
C ILE A 30 -48.95 -3.83 36.90
N ALA A 31 -48.03 -2.87 36.82
CA ALA A 31 -46.87 -2.91 35.95
C ALA A 31 -45.92 -4.07 36.30
N GLN A 32 -45.65 -4.31 37.59
CA GLN A 32 -44.87 -5.47 38.03
C GLN A 32 -45.54 -6.79 37.64
N ARG A 33 -46.87 -6.88 37.75
CA ARG A 33 -47.61 -8.07 37.32
C ARG A 33 -47.58 -8.25 35.80
N GLN A 34 -47.56 -7.16 35.03
CA GLN A 34 -47.39 -7.20 33.58
C GLN A 34 -45.99 -7.69 33.19
N MET A 35 -44.93 -7.30 33.91
CA MET A 35 -43.56 -7.82 33.73
C MET A 35 -43.50 -9.33 33.93
N GLU A 36 -44.04 -9.84 35.04
CA GLU A 36 -44.08 -11.28 35.33
C GLU A 36 -44.83 -12.10 34.27
N MET A 37 -45.74 -11.45 33.54
CA MET A 37 -46.52 -12.06 32.46
C MET A 37 -45.90 -11.88 31.06
N GLY A 38 -44.71 -11.28 30.96
CA GLY A 38 -44.04 -11.02 29.68
C GLY A 38 -44.67 -9.90 28.85
N GLN A 39 -45.52 -9.05 29.44
CA GLN A 39 -46.17 -7.91 28.76
C GLN A 39 -45.31 -6.65 28.91
N PHE A 40 -44.07 -6.73 28.44
CA PHE A 40 -43.04 -5.72 28.69
C PHE A 40 -43.40 -4.32 28.18
N LEU A 41 -43.98 -4.21 26.98
CA LEU A 41 -44.41 -2.91 26.43
C LEU A 41 -45.50 -2.25 27.29
N ALA A 42 -46.52 -3.00 27.71
CA ALA A 42 -47.60 -2.49 28.54
C ALA A 42 -47.12 -2.16 29.96
N ALA A 43 -46.19 -2.96 30.49
CA ALA A 43 -45.53 -2.69 31.77
C ALA A 43 -44.76 -1.36 31.72
N GLY A 44 -43.98 -1.13 30.65
CA GLY A 44 -43.23 0.11 30.46
C GLY A 44 -44.12 1.35 30.46
N GLU A 45 -45.24 1.31 29.75
CA GLU A 45 -46.22 2.42 29.72
C GLU A 45 -46.89 2.63 31.10
N THR A 46 -47.21 1.55 31.81
CA THR A 46 -47.83 1.61 33.14
C THR A 46 -46.85 2.13 34.20
N PHE A 47 -45.56 1.80 34.11
CA PHE A 47 -44.52 2.34 34.98
C PHE A 47 -44.31 3.85 34.79
N LEU A 48 -44.41 4.37 33.56
CA LEU A 48 -44.38 5.82 33.32
C LEU A 48 -45.54 6.54 34.00
N LEU A 49 -46.75 5.98 33.89
CA LEU A 49 -47.94 6.49 34.56
C LEU A 49 -47.83 6.43 36.08
N ALA A 50 -47.04 5.48 36.61
CA ALA A 50 -46.71 5.37 38.03
C ALA A 50 -45.51 6.25 38.46
N ASN A 51 -45.04 7.17 37.61
CA ASN A 51 -43.88 8.03 37.87
C ASN A 51 -42.61 7.24 38.27
N LYS A 52 -42.43 6.05 37.68
CA LYS A 52 -41.31 5.13 37.88
C LYS A 52 -40.52 4.96 36.57
N PRO A 53 -39.75 5.99 36.16
CA PRO A 53 -39.11 6.00 34.85
C PRO A 53 -37.96 4.98 34.73
N THR A 54 -37.25 4.66 35.81
CA THR A 54 -36.19 3.63 35.82
C THR A 54 -36.76 2.24 35.50
N GLU A 55 -37.81 1.83 36.20
CA GLU A 55 -38.47 0.55 35.97
C GLU A 55 -39.17 0.50 34.59
N SER A 56 -39.64 1.66 34.09
CA SER A 56 -40.15 1.76 32.72
C SER A 56 -39.07 1.50 31.68
N ILE A 57 -37.88 2.08 31.84
CA ILE A 57 -36.75 1.86 30.93
C ILE A 57 -36.39 0.37 30.89
N GLU A 58 -36.26 -0.28 32.04
CA GLU A 58 -36.01 -1.73 32.11
C GLU A 58 -37.06 -2.55 31.35
N ALA A 59 -38.35 -2.25 31.56
CA ALA A 59 -39.43 -2.92 30.85
C ALA A 59 -39.41 -2.67 29.34
N LEU A 60 -39.07 -1.45 28.90
CA LEU A 60 -38.98 -1.10 27.48
C LEU A 60 -37.76 -1.77 26.80
N LEU A 61 -36.65 -1.95 27.52
CA LEU A 61 -35.48 -2.69 27.04
C LEU A 61 -35.80 -4.18 26.81
N GLU A 62 -36.51 -4.82 27.75
CA GLU A 62 -37.01 -6.21 27.61
C GLU A 62 -38.06 -6.33 26.49
N ALA A 63 -38.80 -5.26 26.20
CA ALA A 63 -39.74 -5.20 25.07
C ALA A 63 -39.06 -4.98 23.70
N HIS A 64 -37.74 -4.74 23.66
CA HIS A 64 -36.99 -4.30 22.48
C HIS A 64 -37.51 -2.99 21.85
N GLU A 65 -38.11 -2.11 22.67
CA GLU A 65 -38.66 -0.82 22.26
C GLU A 65 -37.64 0.30 22.51
N TRP A 66 -36.50 0.20 21.82
CA TRP A 66 -35.31 1.04 22.03
C TRP A 66 -35.56 2.54 21.87
N ALA A 67 -36.34 2.93 20.85
CA ALA A 67 -36.65 4.32 20.58
C ALA A 67 -37.52 4.96 21.69
N LYS A 68 -38.37 4.17 22.34
CA LYS A 68 -39.15 4.63 23.50
C LYS A 68 -38.27 4.68 24.75
N ALA A 69 -37.48 3.65 25.00
CA ALA A 69 -36.55 3.61 26.13
C ALA A 69 -35.56 4.79 26.11
N LYS A 70 -35.00 5.12 24.95
CA LYS A 70 -34.08 6.25 24.78
C LYS A 70 -34.76 7.59 25.07
N ARG A 71 -35.96 7.85 24.54
CA ARG A 71 -36.72 9.08 24.85
C ARG A 71 -37.02 9.22 26.34
N VAL A 72 -37.43 8.13 27.00
CA VAL A 72 -37.69 8.15 28.45
C VAL A 72 -36.42 8.47 29.23
N ALA A 73 -35.27 7.90 28.84
CA ALA A 73 -34.00 8.22 29.46
C ALA A 73 -33.60 9.69 29.24
N GLU A 74 -33.67 10.20 28.00
CA GLU A 74 -33.35 11.59 27.65
C GLU A 74 -34.20 12.61 28.43
N GLU A 75 -35.50 12.34 28.57
CA GLU A 75 -36.45 13.29 29.17
C GLU A 75 -36.52 13.20 30.71
N LEU A 76 -36.41 11.99 31.28
CA LEU A 76 -36.75 11.74 32.69
C LEU A 76 -35.59 11.21 33.53
N VAL A 77 -34.64 10.45 32.95
CA VAL A 77 -33.50 9.87 33.69
C VAL A 77 -32.22 9.89 32.83
N PRO A 78 -31.59 11.07 32.64
CA PRO A 78 -30.43 11.20 31.76
C PRO A 78 -29.24 10.33 32.17
N GLU A 79 -29.13 9.98 33.45
CA GLU A 79 -28.10 9.08 33.98
C GLU A 79 -28.15 7.67 33.37
N LEU A 80 -29.30 7.23 32.88
CA LEU A 80 -29.50 5.91 32.29
C LEU A 80 -29.38 5.90 30.75
N GLU A 81 -29.21 7.06 30.12
CA GLU A 81 -29.12 7.16 28.66
C GLU A 81 -27.96 6.31 28.12
N THR A 82 -26.79 6.41 28.74
CA THR A 82 -25.61 5.61 28.35
C THR A 82 -25.87 4.11 28.47
N VAL A 83 -26.57 3.68 29.52
CA VAL A 83 -26.89 2.26 29.75
C VAL A 83 -27.87 1.73 28.69
N VAL A 84 -28.87 2.52 28.31
CA VAL A 84 -29.83 2.18 27.25
C VAL A 84 -29.11 2.04 25.91
N GLU A 85 -28.20 2.96 25.60
CA GLU A 85 -27.41 2.89 24.38
C GLU A 85 -26.48 1.68 24.34
N GLU A 86 -25.77 1.38 25.44
CA GLU A 86 -24.90 0.20 25.55
C GLU A 86 -25.69 -1.10 25.35
N ARG A 87 -26.84 -1.25 26.02
CA ARG A 87 -27.73 -2.40 25.85
C ARG A 87 -28.24 -2.54 24.41
N TYR A 88 -28.55 -1.43 23.75
CA TYR A 88 -28.99 -1.45 22.35
C TYR A 88 -27.84 -1.89 21.42
N ARG A 89 -26.63 -1.35 21.61
CA ARG A 89 -25.44 -1.75 20.84
C ARG A 89 -25.14 -3.24 21.00
N ASP A 90 -25.18 -3.77 22.22
CA ASP A 90 -24.96 -5.19 22.50
C ASP A 90 -26.02 -6.09 21.85
N PHE A 91 -27.28 -5.65 21.85
CA PHE A 91 -28.37 -6.34 21.15
C PHE A 91 -28.12 -6.38 19.64
N LEU A 92 -27.79 -5.24 19.02
CA LEU A 92 -27.51 -5.17 17.59
C LEU A 92 -26.30 -6.02 17.19
N ARG A 93 -25.24 -6.02 18.01
CA ARG A 93 -24.03 -6.82 17.79
C ARG A 93 -24.33 -8.32 17.87
N SER A 94 -25.04 -8.77 18.90
CA SER A 94 -25.39 -10.19 19.11
C SER A 94 -26.36 -10.73 18.05
N HIS A 95 -27.22 -9.88 17.49
CA HIS A 95 -28.19 -10.26 16.44
C HIS A 95 -27.67 -10.00 15.02
N GLY A 96 -26.43 -9.51 14.85
CA GLY A 96 -25.82 -9.27 13.55
C GLY A 96 -26.51 -8.19 12.72
N ARG A 97 -27.17 -7.21 13.35
CA ARG A 97 -27.89 -6.13 12.66
C ARG A 97 -26.95 -4.99 12.27
N ILE A 98 -26.06 -5.26 11.33
CA ILE A 98 -24.93 -4.38 10.97
C ILE A 98 -25.40 -3.01 10.47
N GLY A 99 -26.49 -2.94 9.70
CA GLY A 99 -27.02 -1.68 9.18
C GLY A 99 -27.45 -0.72 10.30
N GLU A 100 -28.31 -1.19 11.21
CA GLU A 100 -28.76 -0.41 12.38
C GLU A 100 -27.59 -0.11 13.33
N LEU A 101 -26.62 -1.03 13.45
CA LEU A 101 -25.43 -0.81 14.29
C LEU A 101 -24.53 0.29 13.71
N ALA A 102 -24.41 0.39 12.39
CA ALA A 102 -23.56 1.40 11.76
C ALA A 102 -24.05 2.84 12.02
N ASP A 103 -25.35 3.03 12.27
CA ASP A 103 -25.94 4.33 12.59
C ASP A 103 -25.65 4.80 14.02
N VAL A 104 -25.41 3.85 14.95
CA VAL A 104 -25.23 4.13 16.39
C VAL A 104 -23.79 3.91 16.86
N ASP A 105 -23.12 2.89 16.32
CA ASP A 105 -21.74 2.49 16.61
C ASP A 105 -21.08 1.99 15.31
N ALA A 106 -20.66 2.95 14.48
CA ALA A 106 -19.98 2.67 13.23
C ALA A 106 -18.72 1.81 13.42
N VAL A 107 -17.97 2.01 14.51
CA VAL A 107 -16.74 1.26 14.81
C VAL A 107 -17.07 -0.19 15.09
N GLY A 108 -18.02 -0.46 15.98
CA GLY A 108 -18.46 -1.82 16.28
C GLY A 108 -19.09 -2.54 15.09
N ALA A 109 -19.80 -1.83 14.21
CA ALA A 109 -20.30 -2.39 12.95
C ALA A 109 -19.18 -2.82 12.01
N ILE A 110 -18.15 -1.97 11.87
CA ILE A 110 -16.99 -2.27 11.02
C ILE A 110 -16.18 -3.43 11.62
N ASP A 111 -15.94 -3.44 12.93
CA ASP A 111 -15.21 -4.52 13.60
C ASP A 111 -15.89 -5.89 13.38
N LEU A 112 -17.23 -5.95 13.47
CA LEU A 112 -17.97 -7.18 13.19
C LEU A 112 -17.90 -7.60 11.71
N LEU A 113 -17.89 -6.64 10.78
CA LEU A 113 -17.66 -6.93 9.35
C LEU A 113 -16.25 -7.49 9.11
N VAL A 114 -15.25 -6.93 9.79
CA VAL A 114 -13.85 -7.38 9.74
C VAL A 114 -13.71 -8.81 10.29
N GLU A 115 -14.31 -9.11 11.44
CA GLU A 115 -14.30 -10.46 12.04
C GLU A 115 -14.95 -11.52 11.14
N THR A 116 -15.98 -11.14 10.39
CA THR A 116 -16.62 -12.02 9.40
C THR A 116 -15.92 -12.06 8.03
N GLY A 117 -14.79 -11.36 7.89
CA GLY A 117 -13.99 -11.31 6.65
C GLY A 117 -14.61 -10.46 5.53
N GLN A 118 -15.67 -9.69 5.80
CA GLN A 118 -16.37 -8.86 4.83
C GLN A 118 -15.69 -7.49 4.63
N TRP A 119 -14.40 -7.50 4.28
CA TRP A 119 -13.54 -6.32 4.20
C TRP A 119 -14.05 -5.22 3.25
N GLU A 120 -14.55 -5.60 2.07
CA GLU A 120 -15.10 -4.66 1.10
C GLU A 120 -16.26 -3.83 1.70
N LYS A 121 -17.17 -4.50 2.42
CA LYS A 121 -18.27 -3.82 3.12
C LYS A 121 -17.75 -3.01 4.30
N ALA A 122 -16.80 -3.53 5.07
CA ALA A 122 -16.19 -2.85 6.20
C ALA A 122 -15.59 -1.49 5.78
N LEU A 123 -14.79 -1.49 4.71
CA LEU A 123 -14.17 -0.28 4.17
C LEU A 123 -15.18 0.65 3.49
N GLN A 124 -16.22 0.11 2.86
CA GLN A 124 -17.32 0.93 2.32
C GLN A 124 -18.09 1.65 3.44
N THR A 125 -18.43 0.94 4.52
CA THR A 125 -19.05 1.53 5.71
C THR A 125 -18.14 2.58 6.33
N ALA A 126 -16.84 2.30 6.47
CA ALA A 126 -15.87 3.29 6.96
C ALA A 126 -15.80 4.55 6.07
N LYS A 127 -15.83 4.39 4.75
CA LYS A 127 -15.85 5.52 3.79
C LYS A 127 -17.11 6.36 3.90
N GLN A 128 -18.28 5.73 4.14
CA GLN A 128 -19.56 6.43 4.29
C GLN A 128 -19.62 7.33 5.54
N GLN A 129 -18.83 7.03 6.58
CA GLN A 129 -18.74 7.86 7.78
C GLN A 129 -18.05 9.21 7.53
N ASN A 130 -17.46 9.44 6.35
CA ASN A 130 -16.71 10.66 6.01
C ASN A 130 -15.60 11.02 7.03
N HIS A 131 -15.11 10.04 7.79
CA HIS A 131 -14.06 10.20 8.78
C HIS A 131 -12.78 9.49 8.33
N ARG A 132 -11.86 10.26 7.72
CA ARG A 132 -10.65 9.72 7.07
C ARG A 132 -9.76 8.88 7.99
N PRO A 133 -9.44 9.29 9.24
CA PRO A 133 -8.64 8.47 10.16
C PRO A 133 -9.22 7.08 10.44
N LEU A 134 -10.55 6.93 10.46
CA LEU A 134 -11.21 5.65 10.66
C LEU A 134 -11.02 4.73 9.46
N LEU A 135 -11.24 5.26 8.25
CA LEU A 135 -10.98 4.52 7.02
C LEU A 135 -9.51 4.11 6.92
N ASP A 136 -8.59 5.03 7.21
CA ASP A 136 -7.15 4.80 7.20
C ASP A 136 -6.72 3.69 8.17
N LYS A 137 -7.31 3.64 9.37
CA LYS A 137 -7.09 2.57 10.34
C LYS A 137 -7.44 1.20 9.75
N TYR A 138 -8.66 1.03 9.23
CA TYR A 138 -9.10 -0.26 8.71
C TYR A 138 -8.43 -0.65 7.39
N LEU A 139 -8.17 0.34 6.52
CA LEU A 139 -7.44 0.13 5.28
C LEU A 139 -6.02 -0.37 5.56
N SER A 140 -5.32 0.24 6.52
CA SER A 140 -3.98 -0.20 6.95
C SER A 140 -3.98 -1.64 7.44
N VAL A 141 -4.95 -2.02 8.29
CA VAL A 141 -5.07 -3.41 8.78
C VAL A 141 -5.34 -4.38 7.63
N TYR A 142 -6.26 -4.03 6.72
CA TYR A 142 -6.58 -4.88 5.58
C TYR A 142 -5.39 -5.08 4.64
N THR A 143 -4.72 -3.99 4.27
CA THR A 143 -3.53 -4.00 3.42
C THR A 143 -2.40 -4.81 4.07
N ALA A 144 -2.17 -4.66 5.38
CA ALA A 144 -1.20 -5.46 6.13
C ALA A 144 -1.54 -6.97 6.11
N GLN A 145 -2.82 -7.33 6.24
CA GLN A 145 -3.26 -8.72 6.15
C GLN A 145 -3.04 -9.32 4.75
N LEU A 146 -3.34 -8.56 3.69
CA LEU A 146 -3.11 -8.99 2.31
C LEU A 146 -1.62 -9.15 2.01
N LEU A 147 -0.78 -8.24 2.52
CA LEU A 147 0.68 -8.33 2.43
C LEU A 147 1.27 -9.54 3.14
N ALA A 148 0.71 -9.93 4.29
CA ALA A 148 1.12 -11.14 5.01
C ALA A 148 0.71 -12.40 4.24
N SER A 149 -0.38 -12.35 3.47
CA SER A 149 -0.89 -13.45 2.66
C SER A 149 -0.24 -13.56 1.27
N GLY A 150 0.62 -12.62 0.88
CA GLY A 150 1.24 -12.57 -0.46
C GLY A 150 0.35 -12.01 -1.57
N ASN A 151 -0.86 -11.52 -1.25
CA ASN A 151 -1.81 -10.99 -2.23
C ASN A 151 -1.56 -9.51 -2.50
N TYR A 152 -0.43 -9.21 -3.16
CA TYR A 152 -0.01 -7.82 -3.40
C TYR A 152 -0.94 -7.05 -4.33
N GLY A 153 -1.50 -7.72 -5.34
CA GLY A 153 -2.44 -7.11 -6.29
C GLY A 153 -3.70 -6.57 -5.61
N ASP A 154 -4.34 -7.38 -4.77
CA ASP A 154 -5.53 -6.99 -4.00
C ASP A 154 -5.22 -5.86 -3.00
N ALA A 155 -4.02 -5.87 -2.42
CA ALA A 155 -3.58 -4.83 -1.49
C ALA A 155 -3.50 -3.47 -2.20
N LEU A 156 -2.92 -3.45 -3.39
CA LEU A 156 -2.82 -2.26 -4.23
C LEU A 156 -4.19 -1.82 -4.76
N ASP A 157 -5.08 -2.75 -5.13
CA ASP A 157 -6.45 -2.43 -5.54
C ASP A 157 -7.24 -1.74 -4.43
N ALA A 158 -7.08 -2.20 -3.18
CA ALA A 158 -7.69 -1.56 -2.02
C ALA A 158 -7.15 -0.13 -1.84
N LEU A 159 -5.84 0.08 -1.95
CA LEU A 159 -5.23 1.41 -1.82
C LEU A 159 -5.70 2.37 -2.91
N GLN A 160 -5.78 1.92 -4.17
CA GLN A 160 -6.29 2.74 -5.27
C GLN A 160 -7.77 3.09 -5.10
N LYS A 161 -8.60 2.13 -4.67
CA LYS A 161 -10.06 2.30 -4.56
C LYS A 161 -10.49 3.20 -3.40
N TYR A 162 -9.84 3.07 -2.25
CA TYR A 162 -10.16 3.84 -1.04
C TYR A 162 -9.28 5.09 -0.86
N GLY A 163 -8.25 5.22 -1.71
CA GLY A 163 -7.30 6.32 -1.75
C GLY A 163 -6.23 6.18 -0.66
N ILE A 164 -5.00 6.56 -0.98
CA ILE A 164 -3.88 6.55 -0.05
C ILE A 164 -3.81 7.83 0.79
N SER A 165 -3.37 7.72 2.03
CA SER A 165 -3.10 8.85 2.94
C SER A 165 -1.65 8.87 3.37
N THR A 166 -1.20 10.01 3.88
CA THR A 166 0.18 10.26 4.26
C THR A 166 0.50 9.88 5.71
N HIS A 167 -0.41 9.23 6.44
CA HIS A 167 -0.19 8.88 7.85
C HIS A 167 0.92 7.83 8.01
N LYS A 168 1.60 7.83 9.17
CA LYS A 168 2.81 7.04 9.41
C LYS A 168 2.65 5.54 9.12
N GLN A 169 1.59 4.90 9.63
CA GLN A 169 1.36 3.47 9.44
C GLN A 169 1.18 3.09 7.96
N MET A 170 0.44 3.90 7.18
CA MET A 170 0.31 3.67 5.74
C MET A 170 1.64 3.80 5.01
N ARG A 171 2.49 4.75 5.38
CA ARG A 171 3.82 4.87 4.76
C ARG A 171 4.69 3.65 5.03
N GLU A 172 4.72 3.17 6.28
CA GLU A 172 5.44 1.95 6.66
C GLU A 172 4.90 0.71 5.92
N ILE A 173 3.58 0.65 5.70
CA ILE A 173 2.95 -0.40 4.89
C ILE A 173 3.36 -0.27 3.42
N CYS A 174 3.37 0.93 2.86
CA CYS A 174 3.76 1.16 1.47
C CYS A 174 5.23 0.80 1.23
N GLU A 175 6.13 1.15 2.16
CA GLU A 175 7.54 0.74 2.12
C GLU A 175 7.67 -0.79 2.08
N GLN A 176 6.89 -1.51 2.89
CA GLN A 176 6.86 -2.98 2.86
C GLN A 176 6.29 -3.54 1.54
N ILE A 177 5.27 -2.90 0.95
CA ILE A 177 4.75 -3.30 -0.37
C ILE A 177 5.82 -3.11 -1.43
N VAL A 178 6.50 -1.96 -1.43
CA VAL A 178 7.60 -1.65 -2.35
C VAL A 178 8.66 -2.75 -2.27
N GLU A 179 9.17 -3.04 -1.08
CA GLU A 179 10.20 -4.06 -0.88
C GLU A 179 9.72 -5.44 -1.37
N LYS A 180 8.49 -5.86 -1.01
CA LYS A 180 7.98 -7.18 -1.37
C LYS A 180 7.71 -7.34 -2.87
N VAL A 181 7.08 -6.35 -3.50
CA VAL A 181 6.71 -6.40 -4.93
C VAL A 181 7.93 -6.21 -5.82
N ILE A 182 8.83 -5.29 -5.47
CA ILE A 182 10.02 -5.00 -6.26
C ILE A 182 11.06 -6.12 -6.13
N ASN A 183 11.12 -6.82 -5.00
CA ASN A 183 12.05 -7.94 -4.83
C ASN A 183 11.45 -9.32 -5.13
N ASP A 184 10.17 -9.39 -5.52
CA ASP A 184 9.57 -10.62 -6.02
C ASP A 184 10.32 -11.10 -7.28
N ARG A 185 10.45 -12.41 -7.42
CA ARG A 185 10.98 -13.06 -8.62
C ARG A 185 9.94 -13.13 -9.73
N GLN A 186 8.65 -13.24 -9.38
CA GLN A 186 7.54 -13.31 -10.34
C GLN A 186 6.87 -11.95 -10.48
N GLN A 187 7.63 -10.97 -11.00
CA GLN A 187 7.10 -9.63 -11.15
C GLN A 187 6.10 -9.55 -12.30
N GLU A 188 4.82 -9.40 -11.94
CA GLU A 188 3.76 -9.15 -12.91
C GLU A 188 3.66 -7.67 -13.26
N PHE A 189 3.55 -7.37 -14.56
CA PHE A 189 3.41 -6.00 -15.07
C PHE A 189 2.32 -5.21 -14.35
N LEU A 190 1.12 -5.81 -14.21
CA LEU A 190 -0.04 -5.13 -13.67
C LEU A 190 0.16 -4.76 -12.19
N THR A 191 0.78 -5.64 -11.41
CA THR A 191 1.09 -5.39 -10.00
C THR A 191 2.11 -4.26 -9.86
N LEU A 192 3.15 -4.23 -10.71
CA LEU A 192 4.11 -3.12 -10.75
C LEU A 192 3.47 -1.80 -11.17
N ALA A 193 2.59 -1.82 -12.17
CA ALA A 193 1.88 -0.63 -12.64
C ALA A 193 0.96 -0.05 -11.55
N LYS A 194 0.22 -0.92 -10.84
CA LYS A 194 -0.58 -0.51 -9.68
C LYS A 194 0.27 0.09 -8.56
N LEU A 195 1.42 -0.51 -8.25
CA LEU A 195 2.36 0.02 -7.26
C LEU A 195 2.86 1.41 -7.65
N ARG A 196 3.31 1.58 -8.90
CA ARG A 196 3.73 2.88 -9.45
C ARG A 196 2.64 3.93 -9.30
N ASP A 197 1.39 3.60 -9.63
CA ASP A 197 0.27 4.53 -9.56
C ASP A 197 -0.08 4.91 -8.11
N VAL A 198 -0.05 3.96 -7.17
CA VAL A 198 -0.24 4.22 -5.73
C VAL A 198 0.86 5.14 -5.19
N LEU A 199 2.12 4.89 -5.57
CA LEU A 199 3.25 5.72 -5.16
C LEU A 199 3.17 7.14 -5.75
N PHE A 200 2.65 7.27 -6.98
CA PHE A 200 2.41 8.56 -7.59
C PHE A 200 1.35 9.35 -6.82
N ASP A 201 0.23 8.71 -6.50
CA ASP A 201 -0.83 9.34 -5.71
C ASP A 201 -0.31 9.72 -4.30
N LEU A 202 0.55 8.91 -3.68
CA LEU A 202 1.22 9.24 -2.41
C LEU A 202 2.17 10.44 -2.55
N CYS A 203 2.96 10.51 -3.62
CA CYS A 203 3.83 11.66 -3.90
C CYS A 203 2.99 12.95 -4.03
N GLN A 204 1.87 12.89 -4.74
CA GLN A 204 0.98 14.05 -4.88
C GLN A 204 0.40 14.51 -3.54
N GLN A 205 -0.01 13.58 -2.67
CA GLN A 205 -0.50 13.91 -1.33
C GLN A 205 0.57 14.62 -0.49
N ILE A 206 1.79 14.08 -0.48
CA ILE A 206 2.92 14.67 0.27
C ILE A 206 3.28 16.06 -0.27
N GLN A 207 3.28 16.24 -1.59
CA GLN A 207 3.50 17.55 -2.21
C GLN A 207 2.41 18.57 -1.81
N SER A 208 1.15 18.13 -1.72
CA SER A 208 0.06 18.99 -1.27
C SER A 208 0.18 19.38 0.21
N GLU A 209 0.81 18.52 1.01
CA GLU A 209 1.02 18.67 2.45
C GLU A 209 2.43 19.16 2.82
N ASN A 210 3.18 19.74 1.86
CA ASN A 210 4.62 20.09 1.92
C ASN A 210 5.14 20.69 3.24
N SER A 211 4.30 21.36 4.02
CA SER A 211 4.66 21.93 5.34
C SER A 211 4.86 20.88 6.46
N GLN A 212 4.38 19.65 6.29
CA GLN A 212 4.36 18.60 7.32
C GLN A 212 5.47 17.56 7.17
N PHE A 213 6.15 17.54 6.02
CA PHE A 213 7.16 16.54 5.69
C PHE A 213 8.53 17.19 5.53
N ASP A 214 9.55 16.51 6.02
CA ASP A 214 10.92 16.90 5.70
C ASP A 214 11.27 16.52 4.25
N ALA A 215 12.28 17.20 3.71
CA ALA A 215 12.73 16.99 2.34
C ALA A 215 13.26 15.56 2.10
N LEU A 216 13.74 14.88 3.16
CA LEU A 216 14.28 13.52 3.09
C LEU A 216 13.17 12.50 2.84
N THR A 217 12.08 12.55 3.62
CA THR A 217 10.92 11.67 3.47
C THR A 217 10.28 11.84 2.08
N ALA A 218 10.14 13.09 1.63
CA ALA A 218 9.61 13.38 0.30
C ALA A 218 10.50 12.78 -0.81
N LYS A 219 11.83 12.92 -0.67
CA LYS A 219 12.81 12.35 -1.61
C LYS A 219 12.78 10.81 -1.62
N GLN A 220 12.68 10.17 -0.45
CA GLN A 220 12.61 8.71 -0.36
C GLN A 220 11.39 8.15 -1.10
N ILE A 221 10.22 8.76 -0.93
CA ILE A 221 8.99 8.30 -1.58
C ILE A 221 9.04 8.58 -3.10
N GLN A 222 9.64 9.70 -3.50
CA GLN A 222 9.92 9.98 -4.90
C GLN A 222 10.87 8.92 -5.51
N ASN A 223 11.89 8.50 -4.78
CA ASN A 223 12.79 7.43 -5.21
C ASN A 223 12.05 6.09 -5.36
N HIS A 224 11.13 5.74 -4.46
CA HIS A 224 10.27 4.57 -4.62
C HIS A 224 9.42 4.65 -5.89
N LEU A 225 8.85 5.82 -6.19
CA LEU A 225 8.09 6.03 -7.42
C LEU A 225 8.95 5.83 -8.67
N TYR A 226 10.15 6.41 -8.72
CA TYR A 226 11.07 6.21 -9.84
C TYR A 226 11.46 4.74 -9.99
N LEU A 227 11.82 4.06 -8.90
CA LEU A 227 12.16 2.64 -8.93
C LEU A 227 11.00 1.80 -9.47
N ALA A 228 9.78 1.98 -8.95
CA ALA A 228 8.60 1.26 -9.44
C ALA A 228 8.35 1.56 -10.93
N HIS A 229 8.47 2.83 -11.35
CA HIS A 229 8.34 3.21 -12.76
C HIS A 229 9.37 2.52 -13.67
N PHE A 230 10.63 2.44 -13.24
CA PHE A 230 11.69 1.77 -13.98
C PHE A 230 11.50 0.26 -14.05
N CYS A 231 10.98 -0.37 -12.97
CA CYS A 231 10.59 -1.78 -13.01
C CYS A 231 9.45 -2.02 -14.01
N VAL A 232 8.45 -1.14 -14.07
CA VAL A 232 7.35 -1.22 -15.06
C VAL A 232 7.88 -1.12 -16.50
N LEU A 233 8.72 -0.11 -16.77
CA LEU A 233 9.35 0.08 -18.08
C LEU A 233 10.18 -1.13 -18.50
N ARG A 234 11.01 -1.66 -17.59
CA ARG A 234 11.81 -2.85 -17.84
C ARG A 234 10.94 -4.06 -18.18
N ASN A 235 9.88 -4.30 -17.40
CA ASN A 235 8.94 -5.41 -17.64
C ASN A 235 8.24 -5.27 -18.99
N ALA A 236 7.81 -4.06 -19.37
CA ALA A 236 7.26 -3.79 -20.70
C ALA A 236 8.26 -4.12 -21.82
N PHE A 237 9.52 -3.70 -21.66
CA PHE A 237 10.58 -3.96 -22.63
C PHE A 237 10.92 -5.44 -22.74
N ASP A 238 10.95 -6.18 -21.63
CA ASP A 238 11.24 -7.61 -21.64
C ASP A 238 10.13 -8.40 -22.32
N LYS A 239 8.86 -8.05 -22.12
CA LYS A 239 7.74 -8.64 -22.88
C LYS A 239 7.86 -8.40 -24.38
N ILE A 240 8.28 -7.20 -24.79
CA ILE A 240 8.50 -6.90 -26.22
C ILE A 240 9.66 -7.73 -26.77
N LYS A 241 10.77 -7.85 -26.02
CA LYS A 241 11.89 -8.70 -26.43
C LYS A 241 11.44 -10.14 -26.60
N GLU A 242 10.69 -10.69 -25.63
CA GLU A 242 10.16 -12.05 -25.69
C GLU A 242 9.24 -12.24 -26.91
N GLN A 243 8.32 -11.30 -27.14
CA GLN A 243 7.44 -11.32 -28.32
C GLN A 243 8.25 -11.33 -29.62
N LEU A 244 9.22 -10.42 -29.77
CA LEU A 244 10.05 -10.34 -30.97
C LEU A 244 10.89 -11.61 -31.18
N GLN A 245 11.44 -12.17 -30.10
CA GLN A 245 12.20 -13.43 -30.15
C GLN A 245 11.32 -14.59 -30.59
N ASN A 246 10.10 -14.71 -30.05
CA ASN A 246 9.13 -15.73 -30.43
C ASN A 246 8.70 -15.59 -31.91
N GLU A 247 8.67 -14.37 -32.44
CA GLU A 247 8.42 -14.07 -33.85
C GLU A 247 9.67 -14.24 -34.74
N GLY A 248 10.85 -14.54 -34.18
CA GLY A 248 12.12 -14.64 -34.89
C GLY A 248 12.64 -13.30 -35.43
N LYS A 249 12.20 -12.19 -34.86
CA LYS A 249 12.60 -10.82 -35.23
C LYS A 249 13.77 -10.34 -34.37
N THR A 250 14.64 -9.55 -34.97
CA THR A 250 15.73 -8.88 -34.25
C THR A 250 15.18 -7.83 -33.30
N VAL A 251 15.71 -7.81 -32.07
CA VAL A 251 15.40 -6.78 -31.08
C VAL A 251 16.06 -5.47 -31.51
N PRO A 252 15.33 -4.34 -31.64
CA PRO A 252 15.91 -3.05 -31.99
C PRO A 252 17.00 -2.61 -31.03
N THR A 253 18.08 -1.99 -31.54
CA THR A 253 19.21 -1.53 -30.71
C THR A 253 18.74 -0.53 -29.66
N GLU A 254 17.82 0.37 -30.00
CA GLU A 254 17.28 1.37 -29.09
C GLU A 254 16.59 0.72 -27.88
N LEU A 255 15.85 -0.38 -28.09
CA LEU A 255 15.21 -1.14 -27.02
C LEU A 255 16.26 -1.83 -26.13
N GLN A 256 17.32 -2.38 -26.72
CA GLN A 256 18.42 -2.99 -25.98
C GLN A 256 19.15 -1.94 -25.13
N THR A 257 19.47 -0.77 -25.69
CA THR A 257 20.15 0.31 -24.97
C THR A 257 19.27 0.89 -23.85
N LEU A 258 17.97 1.10 -24.08
CA LEU A 258 17.07 1.56 -23.03
C LEU A 258 16.95 0.55 -21.88
N ALA A 259 16.83 -0.74 -22.19
CA ALA A 259 16.77 -1.78 -21.17
C ALA A 259 18.08 -1.92 -20.38
N LEU A 260 19.23 -1.80 -21.05
CA LEU A 260 20.55 -1.76 -20.41
C LEU A 260 20.61 -0.62 -19.40
N ARG A 261 20.29 0.60 -19.83
CA ARG A 261 20.32 1.80 -18.98
C ARG A 261 19.39 1.69 -17.77
N LEU A 262 18.21 1.12 -17.95
CA LEU A 262 17.27 0.85 -16.86
C LEU A 262 17.82 -0.20 -15.87
N GLY A 263 18.51 -1.24 -16.35
CA GLY A 263 19.15 -2.23 -15.48
C GLY A 263 20.24 -1.62 -14.61
N ILE A 264 21.12 -0.84 -15.22
CA ILE A 264 22.27 -0.20 -14.55
C ILE A 264 21.82 0.90 -13.58
N SER A 265 20.90 1.77 -14.00
CA SER A 265 20.48 2.93 -13.20
C SER A 265 19.67 2.58 -11.94
N GLN A 266 19.19 1.34 -11.84
CA GLN A 266 18.49 0.84 -10.66
C GLN A 266 19.41 0.60 -9.46
N LEU A 267 20.73 0.49 -9.65
CA LEU A 267 21.71 0.37 -8.57
C LEU A 267 21.64 1.51 -7.54
N ARG A 268 21.19 2.71 -7.94
CA ARG A 268 21.01 3.85 -7.04
C ARG A 268 19.88 3.68 -6.03
N TYR A 269 18.99 2.73 -6.26
CA TYR A 269 17.84 2.45 -5.39
C TYR A 269 18.06 1.18 -4.56
N ILE A 270 19.32 0.79 -4.35
CA ILE A 270 19.65 -0.21 -3.32
C ILE A 270 19.16 0.32 -1.97
N GLU A 271 18.48 -0.54 -1.22
CA GLU A 271 17.71 -0.33 0.03
C GLU A 271 16.28 -0.87 -0.18
N PRO A 272 15.37 -0.22 -0.93
CA PRO A 272 14.11 -0.85 -1.34
C PRO A 272 14.33 -1.97 -2.37
N LEU A 273 15.36 -1.85 -3.23
CA LEU A 273 15.86 -2.92 -4.07
C LEU A 273 16.98 -3.66 -3.34
N ARG A 274 16.85 -4.97 -3.19
CA ARG A 274 17.89 -5.78 -2.55
C ARG A 274 19.19 -5.80 -3.36
N ALA A 275 20.33 -5.70 -2.69
CA ALA A 275 21.64 -5.51 -3.33
C ALA A 275 22.02 -6.64 -4.30
N ASP A 276 21.90 -7.91 -3.90
CA ASP A 276 22.23 -9.05 -4.75
C ASP A 276 21.36 -9.12 -6.02
N LYS A 277 20.08 -8.76 -5.94
CA LYS A 277 19.21 -8.60 -7.12
C LYS A 277 19.71 -7.45 -8.00
N ALA A 278 19.97 -6.28 -7.41
CA ALA A 278 20.37 -5.09 -8.14
C ALA A 278 21.66 -5.32 -8.95
N PHE A 279 22.69 -5.86 -8.31
CA PHE A 279 23.97 -6.15 -8.96
C PHE A 279 23.87 -7.26 -10.00
N TYR A 280 23.11 -8.32 -9.72
CA TYR A 280 22.86 -9.37 -10.71
C TYR A 280 22.14 -8.81 -11.94
N GLU A 281 21.03 -8.08 -11.76
CA GLU A 281 20.23 -7.58 -12.87
C GLU A 281 21.00 -6.56 -13.72
N ALA A 282 21.75 -5.66 -13.08
CA ALA A 282 22.62 -4.69 -13.77
C ALA A 282 23.76 -5.40 -14.52
N GLY A 283 24.46 -6.33 -13.86
CA GLY A 283 25.55 -7.09 -14.48
C GLY A 283 25.09 -7.97 -15.63
N ASN A 284 23.92 -8.62 -15.49
CA ASN A 284 23.34 -9.42 -16.55
C ASN A 284 22.85 -8.55 -17.72
N ALA A 285 22.31 -7.36 -17.46
CA ALA A 285 21.97 -6.41 -18.53
C ALA A 285 23.21 -6.01 -19.34
N CYS A 286 24.33 -5.70 -18.69
CA CYS A 286 25.61 -5.44 -19.33
C CYS A 286 26.12 -6.64 -20.15
N ARG A 287 26.04 -7.85 -19.57
CA ARG A 287 26.45 -9.11 -20.21
C ARG A 287 25.68 -9.37 -21.49
N LEU A 288 24.36 -9.17 -21.47
CA LEU A 288 23.49 -9.39 -22.62
C LEU A 288 23.67 -8.35 -23.71
N TYR A 289 24.01 -7.10 -23.35
CA TYR A 289 24.30 -6.05 -24.31
C TYR A 289 25.65 -6.26 -25.02
N GLY A 290 26.66 -6.69 -24.26
CA GLY A 290 27.99 -7.03 -24.77
C GLY A 290 28.82 -5.83 -25.25
N GLY A 291 29.92 -6.13 -25.94
CA GLY A 291 30.88 -5.12 -26.38
C GLY A 291 31.88 -4.77 -25.28
N VAL A 292 33.05 -4.26 -25.68
CA VAL A 292 34.24 -4.15 -24.81
C VAL A 292 33.94 -3.46 -23.47
N ASP A 293 33.32 -2.27 -23.51
CA ASP A 293 33.05 -1.49 -22.30
C ASP A 293 32.04 -2.15 -21.35
N TYR A 294 30.96 -2.73 -21.89
CA TYR A 294 29.90 -3.31 -21.07
C TYR A 294 30.21 -4.73 -20.64
N GLU A 295 31.06 -5.48 -21.35
CA GLU A 295 31.60 -6.75 -20.86
C GLU A 295 32.47 -6.55 -19.61
N GLY A 296 33.30 -5.50 -19.59
CA GLY A 296 34.07 -5.11 -18.39
C GLY A 296 33.19 -4.70 -17.22
N MET A 297 32.15 -3.90 -17.47
CA MET A 297 31.17 -3.54 -16.44
C MET A 297 30.38 -4.77 -15.97
N ALA A 298 30.00 -5.67 -16.86
CA ALA A 298 29.32 -6.92 -16.50
C ALA A 298 30.18 -7.77 -15.56
N PHE A 299 31.47 -7.93 -15.88
CA PHE A 299 32.42 -8.61 -15.00
C PHE A 299 32.50 -7.95 -13.62
N THR A 300 32.61 -6.62 -13.57
CA THR A 300 32.69 -5.86 -12.32
C THR A 300 31.43 -6.06 -11.46
N LEU A 301 30.25 -5.86 -12.03
CA LEU A 301 28.97 -5.94 -11.30
C LEU A 301 28.62 -7.38 -10.90
N LEU A 302 28.89 -8.37 -11.77
CA LEU A 302 28.62 -9.78 -11.44
C LEU A 302 29.62 -10.33 -10.42
N SER A 303 30.88 -9.87 -10.43
CA SER A 303 31.83 -10.19 -9.35
C SER A 303 31.37 -9.59 -8.03
N HIS A 304 30.91 -8.34 -8.03
CA HIS A 304 30.38 -7.71 -6.82
C HIS A 304 29.09 -8.39 -6.33
N TYR A 305 28.23 -8.89 -7.23
CA TYR A 305 27.12 -9.77 -6.86
C TYR A 305 27.59 -11.03 -6.09
N LEU A 306 28.68 -11.67 -6.52
CA LEU A 306 29.23 -12.83 -5.80
C LEU A 306 29.73 -12.42 -4.41
N ASP A 307 30.44 -11.30 -4.30
CA ASP A 307 30.90 -10.73 -3.01
C ASP A 307 29.69 -10.49 -2.06
N VAL A 308 28.58 -9.95 -2.57
CA VAL A 308 27.33 -9.76 -1.79
C VAL A 308 26.70 -11.10 -1.39
N VAL A 309 26.72 -12.11 -2.26
CA VAL A 309 26.20 -13.44 -1.93
C VAL A 309 27.04 -14.13 -0.85
N ASP A 310 28.36 -14.03 -0.93
CA ASP A 310 29.27 -14.56 0.09
C ASP A 310 29.02 -13.86 1.44
N ALA A 311 28.82 -12.54 1.43
CA ALA A 311 28.42 -11.77 2.61
C ALA A 311 27.08 -12.21 3.21
N ILE A 312 26.09 -12.55 2.37
CA ILE A 312 24.79 -13.09 2.81
C ILE A 312 24.97 -14.47 3.48
N GLU A 313 25.86 -15.32 2.97
CA GLU A 313 26.09 -16.67 3.53
C GLU A 313 26.82 -16.66 4.86
N GLU A 314 27.80 -15.77 5.00
CA GLU A 314 28.62 -15.63 6.21
C GLU A 314 28.02 -14.63 7.23
N ASP A 315 26.93 -13.94 6.87
CA ASP A 315 26.29 -12.88 7.66
C ASP A 315 27.30 -11.78 8.07
N ASP A 316 28.25 -11.47 7.18
CA ASP A 316 29.33 -10.50 7.40
C ASP A 316 29.38 -9.44 6.28
N PRO A 317 28.83 -8.23 6.52
CA PRO A 317 28.88 -7.12 5.56
C PRO A 317 30.30 -6.68 5.18
N ASN A 318 31.32 -6.99 5.99
CA ASN A 318 32.70 -6.59 5.70
C ASN A 318 33.33 -7.36 4.53
N LEU A 319 32.69 -8.43 4.07
CA LEU A 319 33.12 -9.18 2.88
C LEU A 319 32.87 -8.42 1.58
N VAL A 320 32.01 -7.39 1.60
CA VAL A 320 31.70 -6.60 0.40
C VAL A 320 32.58 -5.35 0.33
N ASP A 321 33.49 -5.31 -0.65
CA ASP A 321 34.24 -4.10 -0.98
C ASP A 321 33.43 -3.18 -1.89
N ASN A 322 32.92 -2.08 -1.31
CA ASN A 322 32.12 -1.07 -2.01
C ASN A 322 32.95 0.11 -2.54
N SER A 323 34.27 0.11 -2.40
CA SER A 323 35.14 1.25 -2.79
C SER A 323 35.05 1.62 -4.27
N ILE A 324 34.70 0.67 -5.14
CA ILE A 324 34.47 0.91 -6.57
C ILE A 324 33.31 1.89 -6.85
N PHE A 325 32.43 2.12 -5.87
CA PHE A 325 31.30 3.03 -5.95
C PHE A 325 31.54 4.37 -5.23
N ASP A 326 32.74 4.59 -4.68
CA ASP A 326 33.11 5.86 -4.05
C ASP A 326 32.94 7.03 -5.02
N GLY A 327 32.29 8.10 -4.57
CA GLY A 327 31.99 9.27 -5.40
C GLY A 327 30.81 9.08 -6.36
N THR A 328 30.11 7.94 -6.31
CA THR A 328 28.84 7.73 -7.03
C THR A 328 27.64 7.88 -6.10
N ASP A 329 26.45 7.77 -6.66
CA ASP A 329 25.16 7.69 -5.97
C ASP A 329 24.64 6.26 -5.82
N VAL A 330 25.49 5.25 -6.06
CA VAL A 330 25.22 3.87 -5.67
C VAL A 330 25.46 3.73 -4.17
N PRO A 331 24.47 3.26 -3.37
CA PRO A 331 24.65 3.10 -1.93
C PRO A 331 25.80 2.15 -1.57
N ILE A 332 26.73 2.63 -0.73
CA ILE A 332 27.90 1.86 -0.24
C ILE A 332 27.66 1.22 1.13
N SER A 333 26.51 1.49 1.75
CA SER A 333 26.09 0.93 3.05
C SER A 333 24.61 0.55 2.96
N TYR A 334 24.32 -0.72 3.14
CA TYR A 334 22.97 -1.28 3.04
C TYR A 334 22.85 -2.54 3.91
N ALA A 335 21.62 -2.91 4.28
CA ALA A 335 21.36 -4.13 5.01
C ALA A 335 21.49 -5.36 4.11
N LEU A 336 22.13 -6.43 4.62
CA LEU A 336 22.20 -7.69 3.91
C LEU A 336 20.84 -8.39 3.88
N PRO A 337 20.40 -8.91 2.72
CA PRO A 337 19.22 -9.75 2.62
C PRO A 337 19.36 -11.05 3.42
N ARG A 338 18.24 -11.61 3.90
CA ARG A 338 18.22 -12.85 4.71
C ARG A 338 18.45 -14.16 3.94
N ASN A 339 18.25 -14.13 2.64
CA ASN A 339 18.33 -15.29 1.74
C ASN A 339 18.79 -14.82 0.38
N LYS A 340 19.40 -15.68 -0.45
CA LYS A 340 19.82 -15.32 -1.82
C LYS A 340 18.62 -15.00 -2.72
N PHE A 341 18.80 -14.08 -3.68
CA PHE A 341 17.82 -13.80 -4.73
C PHE A 341 17.78 -14.91 -5.77
N LEU A 342 18.94 -15.34 -6.26
CA LEU A 342 19.07 -16.37 -7.29
C LEU A 342 18.89 -17.79 -6.75
N THR A 343 18.44 -18.68 -7.61
CA THR A 343 18.46 -20.12 -7.34
C THR A 343 19.90 -20.64 -7.36
N PRO A 344 20.20 -21.81 -6.75
CA PRO A 344 21.54 -22.38 -6.80
C PRO A 344 22.09 -22.59 -8.22
N GLN A 345 21.21 -22.94 -9.17
CA GLN A 345 21.60 -23.13 -10.57
C GLN A 345 22.00 -21.80 -11.23
N GLU A 346 21.16 -20.77 -11.13
CA GLU A 346 21.46 -19.45 -11.70
C GLU A 346 22.71 -18.83 -11.07
N HIS A 347 22.90 -19.04 -9.76
CA HIS A 347 24.11 -18.61 -9.07
C HIS A 347 25.36 -19.28 -9.62
N GLU A 348 25.32 -20.60 -9.86
CA GLU A 348 26.44 -21.33 -10.46
C GLU A 348 26.71 -20.86 -11.89
N GLU A 349 25.68 -20.56 -12.70
CA GLU A 349 25.84 -20.00 -14.05
C GLU A 349 26.57 -18.64 -14.03
N VAL A 350 26.26 -17.78 -13.05
CA VAL A 350 26.98 -16.51 -12.87
C VAL A 350 28.43 -16.76 -12.48
N LYS A 351 28.67 -17.69 -11.55
CA LYS A 351 30.01 -18.05 -11.08
C LYS A 351 30.88 -18.61 -12.21
N GLU A 352 30.35 -19.54 -13.00
CA GLU A 352 31.03 -20.10 -14.18
C GLU A 352 31.38 -19.01 -15.19
N TRP A 353 30.46 -18.08 -15.44
CA TRP A 353 30.69 -16.97 -16.36
C TRP A 353 31.79 -16.02 -15.85
N VAL A 354 31.75 -15.63 -14.58
CA VAL A 354 32.78 -14.76 -13.97
C VAL A 354 34.15 -15.44 -13.98
N LEU A 355 34.20 -16.75 -13.66
CA LEU A 355 35.43 -17.54 -13.74
C LEU A 355 35.98 -17.59 -15.17
N ALA A 356 35.13 -17.87 -16.17
CA ALA A 356 35.54 -17.89 -17.57
C ALA A 356 36.04 -16.52 -18.05
N ALA A 357 35.37 -15.43 -17.66
CA ALA A 357 35.79 -14.07 -17.96
C ALA A 357 37.14 -13.71 -17.32
N SER A 358 37.40 -14.19 -16.10
CA SER A 358 38.67 -13.96 -15.38
C SER A 358 39.86 -14.72 -15.97
N VAL A 359 39.64 -15.89 -16.59
CA VAL A 359 40.69 -16.72 -17.19
C VAL A 359 40.98 -16.31 -18.64
N GLY A 360 40.06 -15.59 -19.30
CA GLY A 360 40.24 -15.06 -20.64
C GLY A 360 41.44 -14.12 -20.71
N GLN A 361 42.25 -14.21 -21.78
CA GLN A 361 43.44 -13.36 -22.00
C GLN A 361 43.14 -11.86 -22.26
N ASN A 362 41.96 -11.37 -21.89
CA ASN A 362 41.60 -9.96 -21.99
C ASN A 362 42.04 -9.24 -20.72
N VAL A 363 43.28 -8.76 -20.72
CA VAL A 363 43.91 -7.95 -19.66
C VAL A 363 43.05 -6.73 -19.27
N GLU A 364 42.17 -6.26 -20.15
CA GLU A 364 41.22 -5.17 -19.91
C GLU A 364 40.08 -5.53 -18.94
N LEU A 365 39.74 -6.81 -18.78
CA LEU A 365 38.74 -7.29 -17.80
C LEU A 365 39.31 -7.43 -16.38
N GLU A 366 40.64 -7.47 -16.24
CA GLU A 366 41.30 -7.63 -14.92
C GLU A 366 41.17 -6.38 -14.04
N GLN A 367 40.90 -5.21 -14.64
CA GLN A 367 40.58 -4.01 -13.88
C GLN A 367 39.07 -3.97 -13.66
N LYS A 368 38.63 -4.06 -12.39
CA LYS A 368 37.24 -3.74 -12.01
C LYS A 368 36.99 -2.27 -12.36
N VAL A 369 36.37 -1.98 -13.51
CA VAL A 369 36.14 -0.61 -13.99
C VAL A 369 34.66 -0.41 -14.26
N LEU A 370 34.13 0.69 -13.71
CA LEU A 370 32.83 1.23 -14.11
C LEU A 370 33.01 2.10 -15.35
N LYS A 371 32.15 1.91 -16.36
CA LYS A 371 32.14 2.78 -17.55
C LYS A 371 31.91 4.23 -17.15
N MET A 372 32.78 5.10 -17.65
CA MET A 372 32.71 6.53 -17.41
C MET A 372 32.03 7.23 -18.58
N ASP A 373 31.36 8.35 -18.29
CA ASP A 373 30.86 9.29 -19.29
C ASP A 373 31.84 10.45 -19.52
N GLU A 374 31.39 11.46 -20.28
CA GLU A 374 32.17 12.66 -20.58
C GLU A 374 32.52 13.55 -19.38
N ARG A 375 31.83 13.38 -18.24
CA ARG A 375 32.15 14.06 -16.97
C ARG A 375 33.27 13.33 -16.23
N ASN A 376 33.80 12.24 -16.79
CA ASN A 376 34.77 11.35 -16.14
C ASN A 376 34.21 10.81 -14.81
N CYS A 377 32.90 10.55 -14.78
CA CYS A 377 32.14 9.99 -13.68
C CYS A 377 31.49 8.68 -14.16
N TYR A 378 31.08 7.81 -13.23
CA TYR A 378 30.28 6.63 -13.59
C TYR A 378 29.04 7.05 -14.40
N GLU A 379 28.83 6.45 -15.58
CA GLU A 379 27.88 6.95 -16.59
C GLU A 379 26.41 7.01 -16.11
N ALA A 380 26.03 6.18 -15.15
CA ALA A 380 24.69 6.17 -14.59
C ALA A 380 24.55 7.07 -13.35
N SER A 381 25.62 7.73 -12.91
CA SER A 381 25.58 8.52 -11.68
C SER A 381 24.97 9.91 -11.89
N THR A 382 24.05 10.28 -11.02
CA THR A 382 23.43 11.61 -10.97
C THR A 382 24.22 12.62 -10.17
N VAL A 383 25.38 12.23 -9.65
CA VAL A 383 26.32 13.11 -8.94
C VAL A 383 27.64 13.04 -9.68
N ASP A 384 28.27 14.20 -9.90
CA ASP A 384 29.64 14.24 -10.46
C ASP A 384 30.71 14.33 -9.35
N ASN A 385 31.98 14.29 -9.76
CA ASN A 385 33.12 14.37 -8.85
C ASN A 385 33.20 15.70 -8.06
N ASP A 386 32.53 16.76 -8.54
CA ASP A 386 32.46 18.07 -7.88
C ASP A 386 31.25 18.20 -6.94
N GLY A 387 30.38 17.19 -6.90
CA GLY A 387 29.16 17.15 -6.09
C GLY A 387 27.95 17.83 -6.73
N ASN A 388 27.99 18.17 -8.02
CA ASN A 388 26.85 18.71 -8.74
C ASN A 388 25.81 17.61 -8.96
N LEU A 389 24.53 17.97 -8.79
CA LEU A 389 23.40 17.05 -8.95
C LEU A 389 22.77 17.21 -10.34
N TYR A 390 22.52 16.07 -10.97
CA TYR A 390 21.88 15.96 -12.28
C TYR A 390 20.50 15.32 -12.15
N SER A 391 19.51 15.82 -12.87
CA SER A 391 18.17 15.23 -12.88
C SER A 391 18.18 13.84 -13.53
N VAL A 392 17.32 12.95 -13.04
CA VAL A 392 17.14 11.60 -13.57
C VAL A 392 16.24 11.63 -14.79
N CYS A 393 16.66 11.02 -15.90
CA CYS A 393 15.81 10.79 -17.07
C CYS A 393 14.67 9.83 -16.71
N SER A 394 13.41 10.26 -16.90
CA SER A 394 12.24 9.45 -16.55
C SER A 394 12.08 8.17 -17.39
N ILE A 395 12.82 8.02 -18.50
CA ILE A 395 12.72 6.86 -19.40
C ILE A 395 13.90 5.90 -19.25
N SER A 396 15.13 6.43 -19.23
CA SER A 396 16.34 5.59 -19.18
C SER A 396 16.90 5.43 -17.78
N GLY A 397 16.48 6.28 -16.84
CA GLY A 397 17.09 6.41 -15.52
C GLY A 397 18.48 7.07 -15.54
N TYR A 398 19.08 7.38 -16.69
CA TYR A 398 20.41 8.00 -16.73
C TYR A 398 20.38 9.49 -16.33
N PRO A 399 21.51 10.05 -15.88
CA PRO A 399 21.62 11.50 -15.63
C PRO A 399 21.39 12.30 -16.91
N LEU A 400 20.74 13.46 -16.77
CA LEU A 400 20.51 14.40 -17.86
C LEU A 400 21.70 15.36 -17.99
N ILE A 401 22.65 15.00 -18.85
CA ILE A 401 23.88 15.78 -19.09
C ILE A 401 23.70 16.76 -20.26
N ASP A 402 23.12 16.26 -21.36
CA ASP A 402 22.90 16.98 -22.62
C ASP A 402 21.48 17.61 -22.71
N GLU A 403 21.02 17.89 -23.92
CA GLU A 403 19.68 18.41 -24.24
C GLU A 403 18.56 17.57 -23.59
N ALA A 404 18.04 18.06 -22.47
CA ALA A 404 16.89 17.50 -21.79
C ALA A 404 15.59 18.12 -22.30
N ARG A 405 14.58 17.26 -22.48
CA ARG A 405 13.21 17.65 -22.75
C ARG A 405 12.41 17.68 -21.46
N GLU A 406 11.81 18.81 -21.15
CA GLU A 406 10.78 18.89 -20.11
C GLU A 406 9.48 18.28 -20.62
N LEU A 407 8.98 17.27 -19.91
CA LEU A 407 7.70 16.63 -20.18
C LEU A 407 6.56 17.38 -19.48
N GLY A 408 6.83 17.95 -18.30
CA GLY A 408 5.90 18.72 -17.46
C GLY A 408 6.06 18.37 -15.97
N ASN A 409 5.64 19.25 -15.06
CA ASN A 409 5.75 19.07 -13.60
C ASN A 409 7.15 18.68 -13.09
N GLY A 410 8.21 19.19 -13.73
CA GLY A 410 9.59 18.86 -13.39
C GLY A 410 10.04 17.46 -13.82
N LEU A 411 9.20 16.71 -14.53
CA LEU A 411 9.56 15.45 -15.17
C LEU A 411 10.36 15.74 -16.45
N MET A 412 11.54 15.15 -16.54
CA MET A 412 12.49 15.40 -17.61
C MET A 412 12.91 14.09 -18.27
N ALA A 413 13.14 14.12 -19.58
CA ALA A 413 13.70 13.00 -20.32
C ALA A 413 14.78 13.47 -21.29
N ASP A 414 15.80 12.66 -21.46
CA ASP A 414 16.80 12.84 -22.50
C ASP A 414 16.13 12.80 -23.88
N HIS A 415 16.55 13.68 -24.81
CA HIS A 415 15.93 13.78 -26.13
C HIS A 415 16.00 12.46 -26.90
N TRP A 416 17.14 11.77 -26.86
CA TRP A 416 17.30 10.46 -27.50
C TRP A 416 16.37 9.43 -26.84
N ALA A 417 16.38 9.31 -25.51
CA ALA A 417 15.56 8.34 -24.79
C ALA A 417 14.06 8.53 -25.08
N TRP A 418 13.59 9.79 -25.07
CA TRP A 418 12.21 10.13 -25.40
C TRP A 418 11.84 9.74 -26.85
N THR A 419 12.71 10.08 -27.80
CA THR A 419 12.47 9.82 -29.22
C THR A 419 12.47 8.32 -29.51
N SER A 420 13.45 7.58 -28.96
CA SER A 420 13.55 6.13 -29.06
C SER A 420 12.34 5.42 -28.45
N PHE A 421 11.95 5.79 -27.23
CA PHE A 421 10.75 5.24 -26.57
C PHE A 421 9.48 5.53 -27.39
N SER A 422 9.32 6.77 -27.86
CA SER A 422 8.16 7.16 -28.67
C SER A 422 8.09 6.37 -30.00
N ALA A 423 9.23 6.15 -30.65
CA ALA A 423 9.31 5.37 -31.87
C ALA A 423 8.96 3.89 -31.61
N LEU A 424 9.52 3.29 -30.55
CA LEU A 424 9.18 1.92 -30.13
C LEU A 424 7.69 1.77 -29.87
N ALA A 425 7.09 2.67 -29.08
CA ALA A 425 5.67 2.59 -28.75
C ALA A 425 4.72 2.84 -29.92
N ASN A 426 5.17 3.47 -31.01
CA ASN A 426 4.39 3.64 -32.23
C ASN A 426 4.56 2.45 -33.20
N THR A 427 5.74 1.83 -33.22
CA THR A 427 6.07 0.73 -34.15
C THR A 427 5.68 -0.64 -33.62
N ILE A 428 5.71 -0.82 -32.30
CA ILE A 428 5.39 -2.08 -31.61
C ILE A 428 4.38 -1.76 -30.49
N PRO A 429 3.10 -1.52 -30.83
CA PRO A 429 2.10 -1.18 -29.82
C PRO A 429 1.78 -2.40 -28.95
N THR A 430 1.96 -2.25 -27.64
CA THR A 430 1.52 -3.21 -26.62
C THR A 430 0.70 -2.49 -25.56
N ASP A 431 -0.13 -3.23 -24.81
CA ASP A 431 -0.91 -2.68 -23.71
C ASP A 431 0.02 -2.08 -22.63
N GLU A 432 1.20 -2.68 -22.43
CA GLU A 432 2.21 -2.20 -21.49
C GLU A 432 2.80 -0.85 -21.89
N LEU A 433 3.14 -0.65 -23.17
CA LEU A 433 3.66 0.64 -23.62
C LEU A 433 2.55 1.71 -23.65
N TYR A 434 1.31 1.31 -23.90
CA TYR A 434 0.17 2.21 -23.78
C TYR A 434 -0.01 2.68 -22.33
N ASP A 435 0.03 1.77 -21.36
CA ASP A 435 -0.01 2.10 -19.93
C ASP A 435 1.11 3.08 -19.54
N VAL A 436 2.36 2.78 -19.91
CA VAL A 436 3.51 3.64 -19.59
C VAL A 436 3.34 5.03 -20.20
N ARG A 437 2.87 5.13 -21.45
CA ARG A 437 2.61 6.43 -22.11
C ARG A 437 1.50 7.20 -21.41
N ALA A 438 0.40 6.54 -21.04
CA ALA A 438 -0.70 7.15 -20.33
C ALA A 438 -0.26 7.66 -18.95
N PHE A 439 0.55 6.88 -18.25
CA PHE A 439 1.12 7.27 -16.95
C PHE A 439 2.08 8.45 -17.07
N LEU A 440 3.01 8.44 -18.03
CA LEU A 440 3.92 9.57 -18.26
C LEU A 440 3.14 10.86 -18.55
N ALA A 441 2.06 10.78 -19.33
CA ALA A 441 1.17 11.90 -19.56
C ALA A 441 0.50 12.40 -18.26
N LYS A 442 -0.03 11.48 -17.43
CA LYS A 442 -0.60 11.78 -16.10
C LYS A 442 0.44 12.40 -15.14
N TRP A 443 1.67 11.92 -15.16
CA TRP A 443 2.74 12.45 -14.30
C TRP A 443 3.16 13.85 -14.73
N SER A 444 3.21 14.10 -16.04
CA SER A 444 3.59 15.40 -16.59
C SER A 444 2.50 16.48 -16.51
N SER A 445 1.23 16.09 -16.35
CA SER A 445 0.08 16.99 -16.23
C SER A 445 -0.10 17.47 -14.80
#